data_AF-A0A967WLW6-F1
#
_entry.id   AF-A0A967WLW6-F1
#
_cell.length_a   1.000
_cell.length_b   1.000
_cell.length_c   1.000
_cell.angle_alpha   90.00
_cell.angle_beta   90.00
_cell.angle_gamma   90.00
#
_symmetry.space_group_name_H-M   'P 1'
#
loop_
_entity.id
_entity.type
_entity.pdbx_description
1 polymer ?
#
loop_
_entity_poly.entity_id
_entity_poly.type
_entity_poly.pdbx_seq_one_letter_code
_entity_poly.pdbx_strand_id
1 'polypeptide(L)'
;IAIRHGFHGLTLSVVSACATGTHAIGEAARLIRTGAAPAVLCGGSEAGMHPLSLAAFGNMQAVSRRNDEPERASRPFDADRDGFVLGEGAGVLVLESLARARARGARIYAEVLGCGAS
;
A
#
# COMPACT_ATOMS: atom_id res chain seq x y z
N ILE A 1 -5.78 13.37 5.20
CA ILE A 1 -4.38 13.72 4.82
C ILE A 1 -4.33 15.08 4.13
N ALA A 2 -4.99 15.26 2.99
CA ALA A 2 -4.96 16.53 2.24
C ALA A 2 -5.33 17.77 3.07
N ILE A 3 -6.45 17.73 3.81
CA ILE A 3 -6.87 18.81 4.71
C ILE A 3 -5.78 19.15 5.75
N ARG A 4 -5.26 18.12 6.44
CA ARG A 4 -4.24 18.29 7.49
C ARG A 4 -2.96 18.96 6.99
N HIS A 5 -2.58 18.71 5.74
CA HIS A 5 -1.32 19.19 5.17
C HIS A 5 -1.50 20.31 4.12
N GLY A 6 -2.73 20.83 3.94
CA GLY A 6 -3.01 21.89 2.97
C GLY A 6 -2.72 21.48 1.52
N PHE A 7 -2.94 20.22 1.15
CA PHE A 7 -2.77 19.79 -0.24
C PHE A 7 -4.01 20.11 -1.06
N HIS A 8 -3.83 20.91 -2.10
CA HIS A 8 -4.92 21.39 -2.98
C HIS A 8 -4.94 20.70 -4.36
N GLY A 9 -4.05 19.73 -4.58
CA GLY A 9 -4.04 18.91 -5.79
C GLY A 9 -5.11 17.81 -5.78
N LEU A 10 -5.12 16.99 -6.83
CA LEU A 10 -6.03 15.86 -6.95
C LEU A 10 -5.91 14.92 -5.74
N THR A 11 -7.03 14.63 -5.09
CA THR A 11 -7.13 13.70 -3.96
C THR A 11 -8.02 12.53 -4.37
N LEU A 12 -7.47 11.32 -4.31
CA LEU A 12 -8.14 10.08 -4.72
C LEU A 12 -7.97 9.03 -3.61
N SER A 13 -8.99 8.18 -3.46
CA SER A 13 -8.93 6.97 -2.64
C SER A 13 -9.09 5.77 -3.57
N VAL A 14 -7.99 5.07 -3.82
CA VAL A 14 -8.01 3.81 -4.57
C VAL A 14 -8.47 2.71 -3.63
N VAL A 15 -9.29 1.78 -4.12
CA VAL A 15 -9.75 0.61 -3.35
C VAL A 15 -9.75 -0.60 -4.27
N SER A 16 -8.77 -1.48 -4.08
CA SER A 16 -8.59 -2.75 -4.81
C SER A 16 -8.12 -3.87 -3.87
N ALA A 17 -8.75 -3.95 -2.70
CA ALA A 17 -8.42 -4.90 -1.64
C ALA A 17 -6.91 -4.90 -1.29
N CYS A 18 -6.26 -6.07 -1.24
CA CYS A 18 -4.85 -6.20 -0.89
C CYS A 18 -3.91 -5.42 -1.84
N ALA A 19 -4.33 -5.13 -3.07
CA ALA A 19 -3.54 -4.40 -4.06
C ALA A 19 -3.68 -2.87 -3.96
N THR A 20 -4.51 -2.37 -3.03
CA THR A 20 -4.84 -0.93 -2.91
C THR A 20 -3.59 -0.05 -2.83
N GLY A 21 -2.64 -0.38 -1.96
CA GLY A 21 -1.42 0.41 -1.78
C GLY A 21 -0.57 0.47 -3.05
N THR A 22 -0.39 -0.66 -3.73
CA THR A 22 0.38 -0.72 -4.99
C THR A 22 -0.33 -0.02 -6.14
N HIS A 23 -1.67 -0.10 -6.21
CA HIS A 23 -2.45 0.59 -7.23
C HIS A 23 -2.42 2.11 -7.00
N ALA A 24 -2.50 2.57 -5.76
CA ALA A 24 -2.34 3.99 -5.42
C ALA A 24 -0.98 4.55 -5.86
N ILE A 25 0.11 3.77 -5.70
CA ILE A 25 1.45 4.13 -6.18
C ILE A 25 1.49 4.18 -7.72
N GLY A 26 0.87 3.21 -8.39
CA GLY A 26 0.76 3.18 -9.86
C GLY A 26 0.02 4.40 -10.43
N GLU A 27 -1.11 4.77 -9.82
CA GLU A 27 -1.86 5.97 -10.20
C GLU A 27 -1.06 7.25 -9.97
N ALA A 28 -0.37 7.36 -8.83
CA ALA A 28 0.51 8.50 -8.55
C ALA A 28 1.62 8.64 -9.59
N ALA A 29 2.26 7.54 -9.95
CA ALA A 29 3.28 7.52 -11.01
C ALA A 29 2.68 7.92 -12.37
N ARG A 30 1.46 7.46 -12.69
CA ARG A 30 0.74 7.86 -13.92
C ARG A 30 0.48 9.37 -13.93
N LEU A 31 -0.04 9.94 -12.84
CA LEU A 31 -0.32 11.38 -12.73
C LEU A 31 0.93 12.24 -12.94
N ILE A 32 2.08 11.81 -12.40
CA ILE A 32 3.35 12.52 -12.59
C ILE A 32 3.84 12.38 -14.03
N ARG A 33 3.79 11.16 -14.60
CA ARG A 33 4.21 10.92 -16.00
C ARG A 33 3.38 11.71 -17.01
N THR A 34 2.08 11.88 -16.78
CA THR A 34 1.20 12.65 -17.66
C THR A 34 1.25 14.16 -17.40
N GLY A 35 2.06 14.63 -16.45
CA GLY A 35 2.14 16.05 -16.07
C GLY A 35 0.92 16.57 -15.31
N ALA A 36 0.01 15.68 -14.87
CA ALA A 36 -1.19 16.07 -14.14
C ALA A 36 -0.89 16.50 -12.69
N ALA A 37 0.23 16.04 -12.12
CA ALA A 37 0.73 16.48 -10.83
C ALA A 37 2.26 16.52 -10.80
N PRO A 38 2.90 17.55 -10.21
CA PRO A 38 4.35 17.63 -10.11
C PRO A 38 4.92 16.72 -9.00
N ALA A 39 4.10 16.40 -8.00
CA ALA A 39 4.39 15.50 -6.90
C ALA A 39 3.08 14.95 -6.32
N VAL A 40 3.13 13.74 -5.76
CA VAL A 40 1.99 13.05 -5.17
C VAL A 40 2.45 12.31 -3.91
N LEU A 41 1.68 12.47 -2.83
CA LEU A 41 1.78 11.59 -1.66
C LEU A 41 0.83 10.40 -1.87
N CYS A 42 1.36 9.19 -1.91
CA CYS A 42 0.61 7.98 -2.26
C CYS A 42 0.98 6.80 -1.36
N GLY A 43 0.11 5.81 -1.27
CA GLY A 43 0.35 4.62 -0.46
C GLY A 43 -0.96 3.98 -0.01
N GLY A 44 -0.91 3.27 1.11
CA GLY A 44 -2.06 2.62 1.71
C GLY A 44 -1.94 2.54 3.23
N SER A 45 -3.08 2.41 3.89
CA SER A 45 -3.17 2.16 5.32
C SER A 45 -4.32 1.19 5.58
N GLU A 46 -4.15 0.33 6.57
CA GLU A 46 -5.18 -0.60 7.03
C GLU A 46 -5.12 -0.71 8.55
N ALA A 47 -6.29 -0.79 9.18
CA ALA A 47 -6.47 -0.96 10.62
C ALA A 47 -7.62 -1.96 10.87
N GLY A 48 -7.59 -3.06 10.12
CA GLY A 48 -8.66 -4.03 10.03
C GLY A 48 -8.67 -5.06 11.16
N MET A 49 -7.82 -4.94 12.19
CA MET A 49 -7.77 -5.86 13.34
C MET A 49 -8.97 -5.66 14.28
N HIS A 50 -10.15 -6.05 13.79
CA HIS A 50 -11.41 -5.98 14.52
C HIS A 50 -12.05 -7.39 14.58
N PRO A 51 -12.78 -7.75 15.65
CA PRO A 51 -13.42 -9.07 15.77
C PRO A 51 -14.27 -9.45 14.55
N LEU A 52 -14.99 -8.49 13.97
CA LEU A 52 -15.79 -8.70 12.76
C LEU A 52 -14.93 -9.10 11.56
N SER A 53 -13.82 -8.40 11.32
CA SER A 53 -12.91 -8.71 10.22
C SER A 53 -12.27 -10.08 10.41
N LEU A 54 -11.79 -10.38 11.63
CA LEU A 54 -11.20 -11.67 11.94
C LEU A 54 -12.21 -12.82 11.76
N ALA A 55 -13.46 -12.63 12.19
CA ALA A 55 -14.53 -13.59 11.98
C ALA A 55 -14.84 -13.80 10.49
N ALA A 56 -14.90 -12.72 9.70
CA ALA A 56 -15.14 -12.80 8.27
C ALA A 56 -14.03 -13.58 7.54
N PHE A 57 -12.76 -13.25 7.79
CA PHE A 57 -11.62 -13.97 7.20
C PHE A 57 -11.49 -15.41 7.73
N GLY A 58 -11.82 -15.64 9.00
CA GLY A 58 -11.87 -16.97 9.60
C GLY A 58 -12.92 -17.88 8.97
N ASN A 59 -14.09 -17.33 8.65
CA ASN A 59 -15.16 -18.04 7.95
C ASN A 59 -14.77 -18.39 6.49
N MET A 60 -13.97 -17.53 5.84
CA MET A 60 -13.38 -17.82 4.52
C MET A 60 -12.22 -18.81 4.58
N GLN A 61 -11.83 -19.28 5.78
CA GLN A 61 -10.64 -20.12 6.01
C GLN A 61 -9.35 -19.49 5.47
N ALA A 62 -9.27 -18.16 5.44
CA ALA A 62 -8.16 -17.43 4.84
C ALA A 62 -7.02 -17.14 5.83
N VAL A 63 -7.31 -17.10 7.13
CA VAL A 63 -6.34 -16.85 8.20
C VAL A 63 -5.78 -18.14 8.77
N SER A 64 -4.48 -18.14 9.11
CA SER A 64 -3.82 -19.25 9.80
C SER A 64 -4.54 -19.58 11.11
N ARG A 65 -4.59 -20.86 11.46
CA ARG A 65 -5.18 -21.36 12.72
C ARG A 65 -4.13 -21.84 13.71
N ARG A 66 -2.84 -21.61 13.43
CA ARG A 66 -1.74 -21.98 14.31
C ARG A 66 -1.59 -21.02 15.49
N ASN A 67 -2.52 -21.16 16.43
CA ASN A 67 -2.59 -20.31 17.63
C ASN A 67 -1.59 -20.72 18.72
N ASP A 68 -1.06 -21.94 18.66
CA ASP A 68 -0.06 -22.50 19.57
C ASP A 68 1.37 -21.99 19.28
N GLU A 69 1.66 -21.60 18.03
CA GLU A 69 2.95 -21.05 17.61
C GLU A 69 2.78 -19.80 16.72
N PRO A 70 2.23 -18.69 17.25
CA PRO A 70 1.83 -17.53 16.46
C PRO A 70 3.00 -16.87 15.71
N GLU A 71 4.21 -16.85 16.29
CA GLU A 71 5.42 -16.31 15.65
C GLU A 71 5.83 -17.09 14.40
N ARG A 72 5.41 -18.35 14.28
CA ARG A 72 5.70 -19.21 13.13
C ARG A 72 4.57 -19.21 12.11
N ALA A 73 3.39 -18.67 12.42
CA ALA A 73 2.15 -18.85 11.64
C ALA A 73 2.26 -18.30 10.21
N SER A 74 2.86 -17.11 10.03
CA SER A 74 3.08 -16.53 8.71
C SER A 74 4.29 -17.18 8.03
N ARG A 75 4.01 -18.16 7.16
CA ARG A 75 5.04 -18.92 6.42
C ARG A 75 4.76 -19.02 4.91
N PRO A 76 4.91 -17.92 4.15
CA PRO A 76 4.70 -17.95 2.70
C PRO A 76 5.57 -19.03 2.02
N PHE A 77 4.99 -19.71 1.03
CA PHE A 77 5.64 -20.78 0.23
C PHE A 77 6.03 -22.07 0.96
N ASP A 78 5.85 -22.13 2.28
CA ASP A 78 6.09 -23.35 3.07
C ASP A 78 5.03 -24.43 2.79
N ALA A 79 5.40 -25.70 2.94
CA ALA A 79 4.51 -26.85 2.73
C ALA A 79 3.36 -26.88 3.75
N ASP A 80 3.62 -26.45 4.98
CA ASP A 80 2.68 -26.46 6.10
C ASP A 80 2.01 -25.10 6.34
N ARG A 81 1.99 -24.23 5.32
CA ARG A 81 1.25 -22.96 5.36
C ARG A 81 -0.26 -23.21 5.33
N ASP A 82 -1.00 -22.52 6.18
CA ASP A 82 -2.44 -22.76 6.40
C ASP A 82 -3.32 -21.50 6.33
N GLY A 83 -2.75 -20.38 5.89
CA GLY A 83 -3.45 -19.09 5.74
C GLY A 83 -2.50 -17.91 5.95
N PHE A 84 -3.00 -16.70 5.77
CA PHE A 84 -2.23 -15.49 6.12
C PHE A 84 -2.41 -15.13 7.60
N VAL A 85 -1.53 -14.28 8.13
CA VAL A 85 -1.69 -13.67 9.45
C VAL A 85 -2.17 -12.24 9.26
N LEU A 86 -3.33 -11.91 9.83
CA LEU A 86 -3.88 -10.55 9.73
C LEU A 86 -2.96 -9.58 10.47
N GLY A 87 -2.61 -8.49 9.81
CA GLY A 87 -1.84 -7.40 10.37
C GLY A 87 -2.43 -6.06 9.97
N GLU A 88 -1.94 -5.01 10.61
CA GLU A 88 -2.34 -3.62 10.36
C GLU A 88 -1.10 -2.75 10.18
N GLY A 89 -1.28 -1.57 9.59
CA GLY A 89 -0.20 -0.63 9.37
C GLY A 89 -0.45 0.32 8.21
N ALA A 90 0.55 1.14 7.91
CA ALA A 90 0.52 2.06 6.79
C ALA A 90 1.89 2.18 6.13
N GLY A 91 1.87 2.40 4.82
CA GLY A 91 3.05 2.68 4.02
C GLY A 91 2.74 3.81 3.05
N VAL A 92 3.58 4.85 3.07
CA VAL A 92 3.41 6.04 2.21
C VAL A 92 4.72 6.43 1.54
N LEU A 93 4.62 6.97 0.34
CA LEU A 93 5.71 7.45 -0.49
C LEU A 93 5.39 8.86 -0.99
N VAL A 94 6.43 9.68 -1.13
CA VAL A 94 6.36 10.92 -1.90
C VAL A 94 6.99 10.65 -3.25
N LEU A 95 6.17 10.66 -4.29
CA LEU A 95 6.65 10.60 -5.67
C LEU A 95 6.67 12.01 -6.26
N GLU A 96 7.66 12.30 -7.09
CA GLU A 96 7.74 13.53 -7.85
C GLU A 96 8.51 13.29 -9.15
N SER A 97 8.46 14.25 -10.08
CA SER A 97 9.28 14.14 -11.30
C SER A 97 10.77 14.20 -10.97
N LEU A 98 11.58 13.42 -11.71
CA LEU A 98 13.03 13.38 -11.52
C LEU A 98 13.69 14.76 -11.66
N ALA A 99 13.20 15.56 -12.61
CA ALA A 99 13.66 16.94 -12.80
C ALA A 99 13.43 17.80 -11.56
N ARG A 100 12.23 17.71 -10.95
CA ARG A 100 11.90 18.43 -9.71
C ARG A 100 12.74 17.96 -8.53
N ALA A 101 12.89 16.64 -8.36
CA ALA A 101 13.72 16.05 -7.31
C ALA A 101 15.17 16.55 -7.40
N ARG A 102 15.76 16.53 -8.61
CA ARG A 102 17.11 17.02 -8.86
C ARG A 102 17.24 18.53 -8.60
N ALA A 103 16.30 19.34 -9.07
CA ALA A 103 16.35 20.79 -8.93
C ALA A 103 16.41 21.26 -7.47
N ARG A 104 15.75 20.52 -6.55
CA ARG A 104 15.75 20.83 -5.11
C ARG A 104 16.77 20.03 -4.29
N GLY A 105 17.64 19.25 -4.94
CA GLY A 105 18.62 18.40 -4.24
C GLY A 105 17.99 17.31 -3.36
N ALA A 106 16.82 16.79 -3.74
CA ALA A 106 16.14 15.75 -2.97
C ALA A 106 16.95 14.45 -2.95
N ARG A 107 16.94 13.74 -1.81
CA ARG A 107 17.42 12.36 -1.75
C ARG A 107 16.50 11.47 -2.57
N ILE A 108 17.04 10.81 -3.58
CA ILE A 108 16.33 9.84 -4.43
C ILE A 108 16.66 8.44 -3.91
N TYR A 109 15.64 7.70 -3.49
CA TYR A 109 15.79 6.32 -3.00
C TYR A 109 15.68 5.29 -4.13
N ALA A 110 14.75 5.52 -5.06
CA ALA A 110 14.47 4.63 -6.18
C ALA A 110 13.69 5.41 -7.26
N GLU A 111 13.51 4.78 -8.42
CA GLU A 111 12.70 5.28 -9.53
C GLU A 111 11.56 4.29 -9.85
N VAL A 112 10.36 4.81 -10.10
CA VAL A 112 9.20 3.99 -10.52
C VAL A 112 9.20 3.88 -12.03
N LEU A 113 9.71 2.76 -12.56
CA LEU A 113 9.85 2.53 -14.00
C LEU A 113 8.53 2.08 -14.67
N GLY A 114 7.59 1.51 -13.92
CA GLY A 114 6.34 1.03 -14.48
C GLY A 114 5.36 0.51 -13.42
N CYS A 115 4.11 0.32 -13.85
CA CYS A 115 3.05 -0.33 -13.07
C CYS A 115 2.15 -1.12 -14.03
N GLY A 116 1.71 -2.32 -13.63
CA GLY A 116 0.80 -3.16 -14.41
C GLY A 116 -0.28 -3.76 -13.51
N ALA A 117 -1.46 -4.00 -14.08
CA ALA A 117 -2.60 -4.65 -13.45
C ALA A 117 -3.41 -5.42 -14.51
N SER A 118 -4.17 -6.44 -14.09
CA SER A 118 -4.99 -7.31 -14.94
C SER A 118 -6.33 -7.63 -14.29
#